data_AF-A0A4Y2UPS4-F1
#
_entry.id   AF-A0A4Y2UPS4-F1
#
_cell.length_a   1.000
_cell.length_b   1.000
_cell.length_c   1.000
_cell.angle_alpha   90.00
_cell.angle_beta   90.00
_cell.angle_gamma   90.00
#
_symmetry.space_group_name_H-M   'P 1'
#
loop_
_entity.id
_entity.type
_entity.pdbx_description
1 polymer ?
#
loop_
_entity_poly.entity_id
_entity_poly.type
_entity_poly.pdbx_seq_one_letter_code
_entity_poly.pdbx_strand_id
1 'polypeptide(L)'
;MSDDDIVSRVTCGSEETRNFEESPESDEENFVTHQKLSLGDTLVHIEALLNYLEQEDQSTPAEKMILRNLRSIIRRRVNEKHRHTSIISFFTKQ
;
A
#
# COMPACT_ATOMS: atom_id res chain seq x y z
N MET A 1 8.69 -11.48 -57.17
CA MET A 1 7.61 -11.20 -56.22
C MET A 1 7.78 -12.16 -55.06
N SER A 2 7.57 -11.66 -53.84
CA SER A 2 8.02 -12.14 -52.51
C SER A 2 9.43 -11.64 -52.18
N ASP A 3 9.59 -10.36 -51.78
CA ASP A 3 9.25 -9.73 -50.49
C ASP A 3 9.85 -10.45 -49.27
N ASP A 4 10.82 -9.76 -48.66
CA ASP A 4 11.06 -9.54 -47.21
C ASP A 4 11.18 -10.77 -46.28
N ASP A 5 11.91 -10.77 -45.16
CA ASP A 5 12.27 -9.68 -44.28
C ASP A 5 13.42 -10.09 -43.34
N ILE A 6 14.02 -9.08 -42.76
CA ILE A 6 15.17 -9.01 -41.87
C ILE A 6 14.99 -9.86 -40.61
N VAL A 7 15.84 -10.89 -40.42
CA VAL A 7 16.11 -11.43 -39.07
C VAL A 7 17.42 -10.84 -38.56
N SER A 8 17.26 -9.77 -37.78
CA SER A 8 18.32 -9.08 -37.07
C SER A 8 18.93 -9.98 -36.00
N ARG A 9 20.09 -10.53 -36.35
CA ARG A 9 21.19 -10.94 -35.48
C ARG A 9 21.42 -9.96 -34.31
N VAL A 10 20.91 -10.30 -33.12
CA VAL A 10 21.39 -9.76 -31.85
C VAL A 10 22.09 -10.87 -31.07
N THR A 11 23.41 -10.71 -31.01
CA THR A 11 24.34 -11.41 -30.14
C THR A 11 24.15 -10.92 -28.71
N CYS A 12 24.05 -11.82 -27.74
CA CYS A 12 24.71 -11.68 -26.43
C CYS A 12 24.60 -13.00 -25.66
N GLY A 13 25.64 -13.81 -25.80
CA GLY A 13 26.01 -14.72 -24.72
C GLY A 13 26.62 -13.91 -23.59
N SER A 14 26.18 -14.16 -22.37
CA SER A 14 27.06 -14.24 -21.19
C SER A 14 26.26 -14.86 -20.06
N GLU A 15 26.59 -16.11 -19.77
CA GLU A 15 26.19 -16.80 -18.56
C GLU A 15 26.86 -16.11 -17.37
N GLU A 16 26.10 -15.35 -16.60
CA GLU A 16 26.46 -14.98 -15.22
C GLU A 16 25.19 -15.06 -14.36
N THR A 17 24.70 -16.28 -14.11
CA THR A 17 23.79 -16.56 -12.99
C THR A 17 24.57 -16.49 -11.68
N ARG A 18 25.16 -15.32 -11.39
CA ARG A 18 25.74 -15.02 -10.09
C ARG A 18 24.58 -14.65 -9.18
N ASN A 19 24.09 -15.67 -8.47
CA ASN A 19 23.33 -15.60 -7.23
C ASN A 19 22.45 -14.34 -7.13
N PHE A 20 21.18 -14.45 -7.53
CA PHE A 20 20.18 -13.72 -6.76
C PHE A 20 20.31 -14.27 -5.35
N GLU A 21 21.00 -13.52 -4.50
CA GLU A 21 20.85 -13.64 -3.06
C GLU A 21 19.35 -13.50 -2.85
N GLU A 22 18.71 -14.65 -2.66
CA GLU A 22 17.40 -14.77 -2.05
C GLU A 22 17.49 -13.88 -0.83
N SER A 23 16.90 -12.68 -0.96
CA SER A 23 16.74 -11.80 0.18
C SER A 23 16.15 -12.70 1.25
N PRO A 24 16.82 -12.94 2.38
CA PRO A 24 16.11 -13.56 3.48
C PRO A 24 14.91 -12.65 3.68
N GLU A 25 13.74 -13.24 3.55
CA GLU A 25 12.45 -12.64 3.87
C GLU A 25 12.69 -11.90 5.16
N SER A 26 12.83 -10.57 5.06
CA SER A 26 13.33 -9.79 6.17
C SER A 26 12.33 -10.02 7.28
N ASP A 27 12.81 -10.31 8.48
CA ASP A 27 12.02 -10.48 9.71
C ASP A 27 11.30 -9.17 10.11
N GLU A 28 10.63 -8.52 9.15
CA GLU A 28 9.52 -7.59 9.31
C GLU A 28 8.25 -8.34 9.74
N GLU A 29 8.37 -9.60 10.16
CA GLU A 29 7.51 -10.20 11.19
C GLU A 29 7.84 -9.61 12.58
N ASN A 30 7.87 -8.28 12.69
CA ASN A 30 7.92 -7.59 13.96
C ASN A 30 6.82 -6.54 13.96
N PHE A 31 5.82 -6.73 14.83
CA PHE A 31 4.66 -5.87 15.14
C PHE A 31 3.27 -6.28 14.64
N VAL A 32 3.09 -7.37 13.89
CA VAL A 32 1.74 -7.88 13.63
C VAL A 32 1.61 -9.28 14.22
N THR A 33 1.36 -9.33 15.53
CA THR A 33 0.53 -10.43 16.05
C THR A 33 -0.67 -10.52 15.12
N HIS A 34 -0.91 -11.69 14.51
CA HIS A 34 -1.99 -11.96 13.54
C HIS A 34 -3.40 -11.84 14.18
N GLN A 35 -3.67 -10.76 14.88
CA GLN A 35 -4.99 -10.38 15.34
C GLN A 35 -5.73 -9.85 14.11
N LYS A 36 -6.81 -10.52 13.74
CA LYS A 36 -7.68 -10.13 12.63
C LYS A 36 -8.42 -8.85 13.01
N LEU A 37 -7.75 -7.71 12.87
CA LEU A 37 -8.34 -6.40 13.12
C LEU A 37 -9.42 -6.13 12.08
N SER A 38 -10.53 -5.54 12.54
CA SER A 38 -11.53 -5.00 11.62
C SER A 38 -10.87 -3.94 10.74
N LEU A 39 -11.25 -3.87 9.47
CA LEU A 39 -10.78 -2.82 8.56
C LEU A 39 -10.96 -1.41 9.16
N GLY A 40 -11.97 -1.20 10.01
CA GLY A 40 -12.14 0.09 10.70
C GLY A 40 -11.02 0.37 11.68
N ASP A 41 -10.65 -0.61 12.49
CA ASP A 41 -9.63 -0.48 13.53
C ASP A 41 -8.24 -0.32 12.91
N THR A 42 -7.95 -1.07 11.83
CA THR A 42 -6.72 -0.88 11.06
C THR A 42 -6.61 0.54 10.49
N LEU A 43 -7.71 1.10 9.96
CA LEU A 43 -7.70 2.46 9.42
C LEU A 43 -7.45 3.52 10.50
N VAL A 44 -7.97 3.32 11.72
CA VAL A 44 -7.69 4.19 12.86
C VAL A 44 -6.21 4.13 13.25
N HIS A 45 -5.59 2.94 13.25
CA HIS A 45 -4.16 2.80 13.54
C HIS A 45 -3.29 3.46 12.48
N ILE A 46 -3.63 3.31 11.19
CA ILE A 46 -2.93 4.01 10.11
C ILE A 46 -3.09 5.53 10.25
N GLU A 47 -4.26 6.03 10.63
CA GLU A 47 -4.47 7.46 10.87
C GLU A 47 -3.53 8.02 11.95
N ALA A 48 -3.35 7.29 13.05
CA ALA A 48 -2.44 7.67 14.13
C ALA A 48 -0.97 7.68 13.66
N LEU A 49 -0.55 6.68 12.88
CA LEU A 49 0.79 6.63 12.27
C LEU A 49 1.04 7.81 11.33
N LEU A 50 0.09 8.14 10.46
CA LEU A 50 0.21 9.28 9.57
C LEU A 50 0.34 10.60 10.34
N ASN A 51 -0.37 10.72 11.48
CA ASN A 51 -0.25 11.89 12.34
C ASN A 51 1.13 12.00 13.00
N TYR A 52 1.69 10.87 13.45
CA TYR A 52 3.04 10.82 13.98
C TYR A 52 4.08 11.25 12.92
N LEU A 53 4.03 10.66 11.73
CA LEU A 53 4.95 10.98 10.62
C LEU A 53 4.82 12.45 10.16
N GLU A 54 3.61 13.02 10.20
CA GLU A 54 3.40 14.43 9.82
C GLU A 54 4.09 15.39 10.81
N GLN A 55 4.13 15.02 12.09
CA GLN A 55 4.75 15.82 13.16
C GLN A 55 6.26 15.58 13.28
N GLU A 56 6.79 14.54 12.64
CA GLU A 56 8.21 14.26 12.64
C GLU A 56 9.00 15.44 12.06
N ASP A 57 10.06 15.84 12.76
CA ASP A 57 10.87 17.00 12.39
C ASP A 57 11.65 16.78 11.09
N GLN A 58 11.93 15.51 10.75
CA GLN A 58 12.63 15.13 9.53
C GLN A 58 11.73 15.14 8.29
N SER A 59 10.41 15.16 8.46
CA SER A 59 9.47 15.16 7.35
C SER A 59 9.57 16.47 6.55
N THR A 60 9.83 16.34 5.26
CA THR A 60 9.88 17.45 4.32
C THR A 60 8.49 18.08 4.14
N PRO A 61 8.41 19.35 3.68
CA PRO A 61 7.12 19.98 3.40
C PRO A 61 6.24 19.19 2.40
N ALA A 62 6.86 18.56 1.40
CA ALA A 62 6.15 17.74 0.42
C ALA A 62 5.55 16.46 1.05
N GLU A 63 6.30 15.79 1.91
CA GLU A 63 5.81 14.62 2.64
C GLU A 63 4.66 15.00 3.57
N LYS A 64 4.77 16.10 4.31
CA LYS A 64 3.67 16.59 5.17
C LYS A 64 2.39 16.86 4.37
N MET A 65 2.49 17.38 3.14
CA MET A 65 1.34 17.52 2.25
C MET A 65 0.72 16.17 1.85
N ILE A 66 1.56 15.19 1.49
CA ILE A 66 1.10 13.84 1.13
C ILE A 66 0.43 13.16 2.32
N LEU A 67 1.02 13.22 3.51
CA LEU A 67 0.49 12.63 4.74
C LEU A 67 -0.88 13.25 5.11
N ARG A 68 -1.03 14.57 4.97
CA ARG A 68 -2.32 15.26 5.15
C ARG A 68 -3.39 14.74 4.18
N ASN A 69 -3.04 14.54 2.92
CA ASN A 69 -3.96 14.03 1.89
C ASN A 69 -4.38 12.59 2.20
N LEU A 70 -3.42 11.72 2.57
CA LEU A 70 -3.70 10.34 2.96
C LEU A 70 -4.62 10.28 4.17
N ARG A 71 -4.36 11.11 5.19
CA ARG A 71 -5.23 11.23 6.37
C ARG A 71 -6.65 11.62 6.00
N SER A 72 -6.81 12.58 5.08
CA SER A 72 -8.13 12.99 4.58
C SER A 72 -8.88 11.84 3.89
N ILE A 73 -8.19 11.05 3.06
CA ILE A 73 -8.76 9.88 2.38
C ILE A 73 -9.22 8.82 3.40
N ILE A 74 -8.41 8.54 4.42
CA ILE A 74 -8.76 7.57 5.46
C ILE A 74 -10.00 8.00 6.24
N ARG A 75 -10.04 9.25 6.72
CA ARG A 75 -11.21 9.79 7.42
C ARG A 75 -12.49 9.67 6.59
N ARG A 76 -12.39 10.00 5.30
CA ARG A 76 -13.52 9.86 4.37
C ARG A 76 -13.99 8.41 4.27
N ARG A 77 -13.08 7.43 4.12
CA ARG A 77 -13.42 6.00 4.04
C ARG A 77 -14.05 5.47 5.33
N VAL A 78 -13.52 5.87 6.48
CA VAL A 78 -14.10 5.53 7.79
C VAL A 78 -15.54 6.06 7.89
N ASN A 79 -15.77 7.31 7.48
CA ASN A 79 -17.10 7.92 7.50
C ASN A 79 -18.08 7.27 6.50
N GLU A 80 -17.61 6.93 5.28
CA GLU A 80 -18.42 6.19 4.29
C GLU A 80 -18.87 4.83 4.82
N LYS A 81 -17.97 4.07 5.47
CA LYS A 81 -18.30 2.78 6.10
C LYS A 81 -19.36 2.96 7.19
N HIS A 82 -19.22 3.97 8.06
CA HIS A 82 -20.19 4.25 9.11
C HIS A 82 -21.59 4.57 8.53
N ARG A 83 -21.64 5.31 7.41
CA ARG A 83 -22.90 5.62 6.72
C ARG A 83 -23.55 4.36 6.14
N HIS A 84 -22.79 3.47 5.49
CA HIS A 84 -23.34 2.20 4.99
C HIS A 84 -23.86 1.31 6.12
N THR A 85 -23.13 1.18 7.22
CA THR A 85 -23.60 0.43 8.40
C THR A 85 -24.90 1.04 8.95
N SER A 86 -24.99 2.37 9.03
CA SER A 86 -26.19 3.06 9.53
C SER A 86 -27.40 2.80 8.63
N ILE A 87 -27.25 2.90 7.31
CA ILE A 87 -28.33 2.63 6.33
C ILE A 87 -28.79 1.18 6.42
N ILE A 88 -27.87 0.21 6.42
CA ILE A 88 -28.23 -1.21 6.52
C ILE A 88 -28.98 -1.48 7.84
N SER A 89 -28.51 -0.91 8.96
CA SER A 89 -29.17 -1.09 10.27
C SER A 89 -30.58 -0.50 10.33
N PHE A 90 -30.88 0.54 9.54
CA PHE A 90 -32.22 1.11 9.45
C PHE A 90 -33.20 0.14 8.79
N PHE A 91 -32.76 -0.62 7.80
CA PHE A 91 -33.59 -1.59 7.09
C PHE A 91 -33.68 -2.97 7.76
N THR A 92 -32.73 -3.33 8.61
CA THR A 92 -32.68 -4.65 9.27
C THR A 92 -33.27 -4.66 10.69
N LYS A 93 -33.65 -3.51 11.26
CA LYS A 93 -34.42 -3.45 12.50
C LYS A 93 -35.88 -3.84 12.20
N GLN A 94 -36.24 -5.10 12.46
CA GLN A 94 -37.59 -5.62 12.56
C GLN A 94 -37.86 -6.04 14.00
#